data_AF-A0A519DDS2-F1
#
_entry.id   AF-A0A519DDS2-F1
#
_cell.length_a   1.000
_cell.length_b   1.000
_cell.length_c   1.000
_cell.angle_alpha   90.00
_cell.angle_beta   90.00
_cell.angle_gamma   90.00
#
_symmetry.space_group_name_H-M   'P 1'
#
loop_
_entity.id
_entity.type
_entity.pdbx_description
1 polymer ?
#
loop_
_entity_poly.entity_id
_entity_poly.type
_entity_poly.pdbx_seq_one_letter_code
_entity_poly.pdbx_strand_id
1 'polypeptide(L)'
;MDDDDDNDDILDVDEFDGATGSYRYDHDNDGLDDKTDTDDDNDGLSDWYESNDGNDLTGQFDHDNDGSDDHLDDDDDNDGILDELEN
;
A
#
# COMPACT_ATOMS: atom_id res chain seq x y z
N MET A 1 4.00 4.73 -18.78
CA MET A 1 5.01 4.39 -17.78
C MET A 1 4.44 5.08 -16.60
N ASP A 2 3.83 4.28 -15.72
CA ASP A 2 3.91 4.61 -14.31
C ASP A 2 5.39 4.77 -13.98
N ASP A 3 5.67 5.78 -13.18
CA ASP A 3 6.99 5.99 -12.60
C ASP A 3 6.98 5.60 -11.11
N ASP A 4 5.90 4.94 -10.67
CA ASP A 4 5.52 4.51 -9.32
C ASP A 4 4.51 3.35 -9.53
N ASP A 5 5.02 2.12 -9.56
CA ASP A 5 4.28 0.93 -10.00
C ASP A 5 3.29 0.40 -8.91
N ASP A 6 3.54 0.70 -7.64
CA ASP A 6 2.75 0.33 -6.44
C ASP A 6 1.99 1.51 -5.81
N ASN A 7 2.24 2.77 -6.17
CA ASN A 7 1.55 3.93 -5.62
C ASN A 7 1.72 4.10 -4.10
N ASP A 8 2.91 3.82 -3.59
CA ASP A 8 3.31 4.03 -2.19
C ASP A 8 3.95 5.43 -1.95
N ASP A 9 3.76 6.34 -2.92
CA ASP A 9 4.34 7.68 -2.98
C ASP A 9 5.88 7.72 -3.12
N ILE A 10 6.52 6.58 -3.37
CA ILE A 10 7.95 6.48 -3.71
C ILE A 10 8.10 6.13 -5.19
N LEU A 11 8.92 6.91 -5.90
CA LEU A 11 9.15 6.62 -7.32
C LEU A 11 9.94 5.33 -7.49
N ASP A 12 9.58 4.55 -8.51
CA ASP A 12 10.29 3.36 -9.01
C ASP A 12 11.82 3.47 -8.96
N VAL A 13 12.34 4.64 -9.32
CA VAL A 13 13.78 4.93 -9.44
C VAL A 13 14.45 5.20 -8.10
N ASP A 14 13.67 5.66 -7.13
CA ASP A 14 14.06 6.02 -5.78
C ASP A 14 13.83 4.86 -4.80
N GLU A 15 13.18 3.78 -5.25
CA GLU A 15 13.05 2.53 -4.51
C GLU A 15 14.36 1.94 -3.98
N PHE A 16 14.26 1.15 -2.91
CA PHE A 16 15.44 0.60 -2.22
C PHE A 16 16.38 -0.18 -3.15
N ASP A 17 15.82 -0.99 -4.06
CA ASP A 17 16.56 -1.72 -5.09
C ASP A 17 16.42 -1.10 -6.51
N GLY A 18 15.78 0.07 -6.59
CA GLY A 18 15.65 0.96 -7.74
C GLY A 18 14.74 0.44 -8.86
N ALA A 19 14.78 1.11 -10.02
CA ALA A 19 13.82 0.94 -11.14
C ALA A 19 13.66 -0.46 -11.77
N THR A 20 14.37 -1.48 -11.29
CA THR A 20 14.21 -2.88 -11.74
C THR A 20 13.98 -3.84 -10.59
N GLY A 21 13.74 -3.26 -9.42
CA GLY A 21 13.59 -3.90 -8.15
C GLY A 21 12.23 -4.54 -7.93
N SER A 22 12.15 -5.30 -6.85
CA SER A 22 10.90 -5.87 -6.34
C SER A 22 10.12 -4.88 -5.47
N TYR A 23 10.80 -3.88 -4.89
CA TYR A 23 10.17 -2.83 -4.08
C TYR A 23 9.22 -1.89 -4.86
N ARG A 24 9.03 -2.14 -6.16
CA ARG A 24 8.10 -1.37 -7.02
C ARG A 24 6.74 -2.08 -7.13
N TYR A 25 6.54 -3.05 -6.24
CA TYR A 25 5.42 -3.95 -6.09
C TYR A 25 5.41 -4.39 -4.61
N ASP A 26 5.64 -3.47 -3.68
CA ASP A 26 5.76 -3.68 -2.22
C ASP A 26 4.99 -2.55 -1.52
N HIS A 27 3.65 -2.57 -1.63
CA HIS A 27 2.78 -1.44 -1.27
C HIS A 27 2.94 -1.00 0.20
N ASP A 28 3.17 -1.94 1.11
CA ASP A 28 3.33 -1.67 2.55
C ASP A 28 4.80 -1.50 2.98
N ASN A 29 5.74 -1.59 2.04
CA ASN A 29 7.17 -1.46 2.26
C ASN A 29 7.75 -2.41 3.32
N ASP A 30 7.15 -3.59 3.53
CA ASP A 30 7.60 -4.55 4.54
C ASP A 30 8.82 -5.39 4.07
N GLY A 31 9.11 -5.34 2.76
CA GLY A 31 10.19 -6.07 2.10
C GLY A 31 9.75 -7.37 1.43
N LEU A 32 8.44 -7.60 1.30
CA LEU A 32 7.82 -8.67 0.53
C LEU A 32 7.09 -8.07 -0.68
N ASP A 33 7.45 -8.55 -1.87
CA ASP A 33 6.71 -8.23 -3.10
C ASP A 33 5.24 -8.66 -2.92
N ASP A 34 4.26 -7.82 -3.25
CA ASP A 34 2.78 -8.01 -3.16
C ASP A 34 2.37 -9.39 -3.67
N LYS A 35 3.09 -9.89 -4.68
CA LYS A 35 2.82 -11.22 -5.25
C LYS A 35 3.04 -12.37 -4.25
N THR A 36 3.86 -12.12 -3.24
CA THR A 36 4.27 -13.06 -2.19
C THR A 36 3.83 -12.65 -0.80
N ASP A 37 3.50 -11.37 -0.61
CA ASP A 37 2.70 -10.96 0.54
C ASP A 37 1.29 -11.57 0.49
N THR A 38 0.65 -11.57 1.63
CA THR A 38 -0.73 -11.97 1.83
C THR A 38 -1.57 -10.87 2.48
N ASP A 39 -0.98 -9.71 2.74
CA ASP A 39 -1.52 -8.57 3.48
C ASP A 39 -0.88 -7.28 2.91
N ASP A 40 -1.21 -6.94 1.65
CA ASP A 40 -0.48 -5.94 0.85
C ASP A 40 -0.48 -4.51 1.45
N ASP A 41 -1.34 -4.21 2.42
CA ASP A 41 -1.40 -2.92 3.14
C ASP A 41 -1.08 -3.03 4.63
N ASN A 42 -0.77 -4.22 5.16
CA ASN A 42 -0.44 -4.45 6.57
C ASN A 42 -1.50 -4.01 7.62
N ASP A 43 -2.78 -3.92 7.23
CA ASP A 43 -3.89 -3.57 8.14
C ASP A 43 -4.25 -4.72 9.15
N GLY A 44 -3.72 -5.92 8.90
CA GLY A 44 -3.91 -7.14 9.68
C GLY A 44 -5.09 -8.02 9.22
N LEU A 45 -5.68 -7.73 8.08
CA LEU A 45 -6.56 -8.61 7.34
C LEU A 45 -5.70 -9.47 6.40
N SER A 46 -6.12 -9.72 5.18
CA SER A 46 -5.31 -10.47 4.24
C SER A 46 -5.99 -10.30 2.90
N ASP A 47 -5.23 -10.08 1.84
CA ASP A 47 -5.69 -9.92 0.47
C ASP A 47 -6.88 -10.79 0.08
N TRP A 48 -6.78 -12.08 0.44
CA TRP A 48 -7.80 -13.07 0.15
C TRP A 48 -9.09 -12.79 0.92
N TYR A 49 -9.00 -12.41 2.18
CA TYR A 49 -10.14 -12.07 3.01
C TYR A 49 -10.85 -10.84 2.45
N GLU A 50 -10.13 -9.75 2.24
CA GLU A 50 -10.65 -8.47 1.74
C GLU A 50 -11.28 -8.58 0.36
N SER A 51 -10.63 -9.32 -0.55
CA SER A 51 -11.21 -9.65 -1.86
C SER A 51 -12.54 -10.43 -1.80
N ASN A 52 -12.88 -11.07 -0.66
CA ASN A 52 -13.99 -12.02 -0.55
C ASN A 52 -15.00 -11.73 0.56
N ASP A 53 -14.76 -10.74 1.42
CA ASP A 53 -15.64 -10.45 2.55
C ASP A 53 -16.89 -9.64 2.13
N GLY A 54 -16.80 -8.94 0.99
CA GLY A 54 -17.84 -8.11 0.41
C GLY A 54 -18.05 -6.79 1.16
N ASN A 55 -17.01 -6.31 1.84
CA ASN A 55 -16.97 -5.01 2.49
C ASN A 55 -16.10 -4.06 1.67
N ASP A 56 -16.65 -2.93 1.28
CA ASP A 56 -15.92 -1.92 0.50
C ASP A 56 -15.07 -0.99 1.43
N LEU A 57 -14.86 -1.37 2.70
CA LEU A 57 -14.11 -0.62 3.72
C LEU A 57 -12.84 -1.36 4.17
N THR A 58 -12.45 -2.40 3.44
CA THR A 58 -11.34 -3.29 3.78
C THR A 58 -10.72 -3.66 2.43
N GLY A 59 -10.27 -2.66 1.68
CA GLY A 59 -9.61 -2.88 0.39
C GLY A 59 -8.17 -3.36 0.60
N GLN A 60 -7.58 -4.06 -0.37
CA GLN A 60 -6.21 -4.60 -0.25
C GLN A 60 -5.09 -3.54 -0.12
N PHE A 61 -5.47 -2.28 -0.17
CA PHE A 61 -4.63 -1.08 -0.25
C PHE A 61 -5.36 0.01 0.54
N ASP A 62 -5.87 -0.31 1.74
CA ASP A 62 -6.74 0.51 2.62
C ASP A 62 -6.29 0.29 4.09
N HIS A 63 -5.13 0.84 4.42
CA HIS A 63 -4.36 0.58 5.66
C HIS A 63 -5.18 0.82 6.94
N ASP A 64 -6.12 1.76 6.93
CA ASP A 64 -6.96 2.12 8.06
C ASP A 64 -8.42 1.62 7.98
N ASN A 65 -8.78 0.93 6.90
CA ASN A 65 -10.10 0.36 6.64
C ASN A 65 -11.24 1.40 6.62
N ASP A 66 -11.02 2.51 5.94
CA ASP A 66 -12.00 3.59 5.77
C ASP A 66 -12.74 3.51 4.41
N GLY A 67 -12.26 2.66 3.50
CA GLY A 67 -12.81 2.44 2.16
C GLY A 67 -12.29 3.40 1.10
N SER A 68 -11.23 4.13 1.41
CA SER A 68 -10.41 4.88 0.47
C SER A 68 -9.15 4.06 0.22
N ASP A 69 -8.74 3.93 -1.04
CA ASP A 69 -7.45 3.32 -1.33
C ASP A 69 -6.35 4.29 -0.84
N ASP A 70 -5.28 3.78 -0.24
CA ASP A 70 -4.16 4.55 0.35
C ASP A 70 -3.67 5.68 -0.57
N HIS A 71 -3.37 5.38 -1.85
CA HIS A 71 -2.96 6.40 -2.84
C HIS A 71 -3.98 7.53 -3.13
N LEU A 72 -5.19 7.48 -2.57
CA LEU A 72 -6.25 8.49 -2.67
C LEU A 72 -6.64 9.11 -1.32
N ASP A 73 -6.15 8.58 -0.20
CA ASP A 73 -6.30 9.17 1.12
C ASP A 73 -5.09 10.09 1.42
N ASP A 74 -5.27 11.06 2.31
CA ASP A 74 -4.23 12.04 2.69
C ASP A 74 -3.69 11.75 4.12
N ASP A 75 -4.14 10.67 4.78
CA ASP A 75 -3.87 10.23 6.17
C ASP A 75 -4.14 8.71 6.29
N ASP A 76 -3.38 7.91 5.55
CA ASP A 76 -3.68 6.50 5.22
C ASP A 76 -3.72 5.58 6.46
N ASP A 77 -3.00 5.93 7.53
CA ASP A 77 -3.02 5.19 8.80
C ASP A 77 -3.99 5.78 9.85
N ASN A 78 -4.62 6.91 9.50
CA ASN A 78 -5.58 7.67 10.28
C ASN A 78 -5.07 8.02 11.70
N ASP A 79 -3.76 8.23 11.86
CA ASP A 79 -3.15 8.63 13.14
C ASP A 79 -3.36 10.14 13.44
N GLY A 80 -3.79 10.90 12.43
CA GLY A 80 -4.08 12.33 12.49
C GLY A 80 -2.92 13.21 12.04
N ILE A 81 -1.92 12.65 11.37
CA ILE A 81 -0.82 13.32 10.69
C ILE A 81 -0.92 12.97 9.20
N LEU A 82 -1.09 13.99 8.36
CA LEU A 82 -1.13 13.75 6.90
C LEU A 82 0.16 13.10 6.42
N ASP A 83 0.07 12.19 5.44
CA ASP A 83 1.22 11.42 4.91
C ASP A 83 2.35 12.35 4.43
N GLU A 84 1.99 13.52 3.85
CA GLU A 84 2.95 14.56 3.43
C GLU A 84 3.84 15.11 4.57
N LEU A 85 3.46 14.86 5.83
CA LEU A 85 4.15 15.28 7.05
C LEU A 85 4.81 14.12 7.81
N GLU A 86 4.59 12.89 7.38
CA GLU A 86 5.17 11.69 7.95
C GLU A 86 6.63 11.48 7.50
N ASN A 87 7.40 10.63 8.21
CA ASN A 87 8.85 10.46 7.96
C ASN A 87 9.32 9.02 8.07
#